data_AF-A0A1Q3A4H6-F1
#
_entry.id   AF-A0A1Q3A4H6-F1
#
_cell.length_a   1.000
_cell.length_b   1.000
_cell.length_c   1.000
_cell.angle_alpha   90.00
_cell.angle_beta   90.00
_cell.angle_gamma   90.00
#
_symmetry.space_group_name_H-M   'P 1'
#
loop_
_entity.id
_entity.type
_entity.pdbx_description
1 polymer ?
#
loop_
_entity_poly.entity_id
_entity_poly.type
_entity_poly.pdbx_seq_one_letter_code
_entity_poly.pdbx_strand_id
1 'polypeptide(L)'
;MTEADLTNLDRLLDLEEEFYNEGFEQGSAENVKHNYIEGKQYGLQVGFQRYLLLGQITGLLDVLEVLDGDKKVFARKIETVRALLSGLKMDNEAASVADYENRVTRIKNKFRTILLLLQKQLKTGPEDTLSLTAVERVSLSIAQEIRGHVEEDNGEPTESLQDQVQNW
;
A
#
# COMPACT_ATOMS: atom_id res chain seq x y z
N MET A 1 54.21 16.14 -28.08
CA MET A 1 53.91 14.99 -27.21
C MET A 1 54.94 13.93 -27.51
N THR A 2 55.67 13.48 -26.50
CA THR A 2 56.59 12.36 -26.63
C THR A 2 55.78 11.06 -26.67
N GLU A 3 56.35 10.00 -27.25
CA GLU A 3 55.70 8.68 -27.35
C GLU A 3 55.29 8.13 -25.96
N ALA A 4 56.06 8.48 -24.92
CA ALA A 4 55.76 8.19 -23.52
C ALA A 4 54.48 8.88 -23.01
N ASP A 5 54.20 10.11 -23.48
CA ASP A 5 52.99 10.85 -23.09
C ASP A 5 51.73 10.21 -23.68
N LEU A 6 51.80 9.66 -24.91
CA LEU A 6 50.67 8.93 -25.52
C LEU A 6 50.38 7.63 -24.76
N THR A 7 51.40 6.83 -24.45
CA THR A 7 51.20 5.58 -23.70
C THR A 7 50.66 5.78 -22.28
N ASN A 8 50.91 6.95 -21.68
CA ASN A 8 50.39 7.29 -20.36
C ASN A 8 48.92 7.73 -20.43
N LEU A 9 48.55 8.46 -21.50
CA LEU A 9 47.16 8.81 -21.77
C LEU A 9 46.31 7.58 -22.08
N ASP A 10 46.81 6.65 -22.91
CA ASP A 10 46.09 5.41 -23.24
C ASP A 10 45.81 4.58 -21.98
N ARG A 11 46.80 4.43 -21.09
CA ARG A 11 46.62 3.72 -19.81
C ARG A 11 45.63 4.40 -18.86
N LEU A 12 45.56 5.74 -18.88
CA LEU A 12 44.60 6.48 -18.07
C LEU A 12 43.18 6.28 -18.60
N LEU A 13 42.99 6.27 -19.91
CA LEU A 13 41.71 6.00 -20.56
C LEU A 13 41.24 4.56 -20.31
N ASP A 14 42.14 3.58 -20.39
CA ASP A 14 41.83 2.18 -20.06
C ASP A 14 41.36 2.02 -18.60
N LEU A 15 42.03 2.72 -17.67
CA LEU A 15 41.66 2.70 -16.25
C LEU A 15 40.32 3.40 -15.98
N GLU A 16 40.06 4.52 -16.65
CA GLU A 16 38.79 5.23 -16.58
C GLU A 16 37.64 4.36 -17.11
N GLU A 17 37.85 3.66 -18.23
CA GLU A 17 36.87 2.73 -18.78
C GLU A 17 36.60 1.54 -17.83
N GLU A 18 37.62 1.02 -17.15
CA GLU A 18 37.46 -0.02 -16.12
C GLU A 18 36.59 0.48 -14.95
N PHE A 19 36.88 1.66 -14.41
CA PHE A 19 36.07 2.25 -13.32
C PHE A 19 34.65 2.62 -13.75
N TYR A 20 34.45 3.08 -14.99
CA TYR A 20 33.10 3.32 -15.51
C TYR A 20 32.28 2.04 -15.60
N ASN A 21 32.90 0.97 -16.12
CA ASN A 21 32.22 -0.32 -16.22
C ASN A 21 31.92 -0.90 -14.84
N GLU A 22 32.87 -0.81 -13.90
CA GLU A 22 32.67 -1.25 -12.53
C GLU A 22 31.54 -0.46 -11.83
N GLY A 23 31.56 0.88 -11.92
CA GLY A 23 30.52 1.72 -11.34
C GLY A 23 29.14 1.49 -11.98
N PHE A 24 29.08 1.24 -13.29
CA PHE A 24 27.84 0.89 -13.98
C PHE A 24 27.30 -0.47 -13.53
N GLU A 25 28.14 -1.49 -13.42
CA GLU A 25 27.74 -2.82 -12.96
C GLU A 25 27.28 -2.79 -11.50
N GLN A 26 28.02 -2.11 -10.62
CA GLN A 26 27.67 -1.94 -9.21
C GLN A 26 26.34 -1.19 -9.07
N GLY A 27 26.20 -0.04 -9.74
CA GLY A 27 24.96 0.74 -9.73
C GLY A 27 23.78 -0.03 -10.31
N SER A 28 23.98 -0.84 -11.36
CA SER A 28 22.93 -1.68 -11.93
C SER A 28 22.50 -2.78 -10.96
N ALA A 29 23.46 -3.47 -10.34
CA ALA A 29 23.20 -4.54 -9.39
C ALA A 29 22.45 -4.03 -8.14
N GLU A 30 22.89 -2.89 -7.59
CA GLU A 30 22.25 -2.25 -6.45
C GLU A 30 20.84 -1.77 -6.80
N ASN A 31 20.65 -1.10 -7.94
CA ASN A 31 19.34 -0.66 -8.41
C ASN A 31 18.37 -1.83 -8.56
N VAL A 32 18.81 -2.97 -9.12
CA VAL A 32 17.93 -4.15 -9.27
C VAL A 32 17.49 -4.68 -7.91
N LYS A 33 18.41 -4.75 -6.94
CA LYS A 33 18.09 -5.19 -5.56
C LYS A 33 17.14 -4.21 -4.88
N HIS A 34 17.40 -2.90 -4.95
CA HIS A 34 16.56 -1.88 -4.34
C HIS A 34 15.17 -1.84 -4.96
N ASN A 35 15.06 -1.82 -6.29
CA ASN A 35 13.78 -1.84 -7.00
C ASN A 35 12.94 -3.06 -6.64
N TYR A 36 13.57 -4.23 -6.46
CA TYR A 36 12.88 -5.44 -6.08
C TYR A 36 12.31 -5.37 -4.65
N ILE A 37 13.08 -4.84 -3.69
CA ILE A 37 12.65 -4.66 -2.31
C ILE A 37 11.54 -3.62 -2.23
N GLU A 38 11.74 -2.46 -2.88
CA GLU A 38 10.76 -1.38 -2.93
C GLU A 38 9.45 -1.86 -3.56
N GLY A 39 9.51 -2.57 -4.70
CA GLY A 39 8.33 -3.13 -5.35
C GLY A 39 7.53 -4.07 -4.45
N LYS A 40 8.22 -4.90 -3.65
CA LYS A 40 7.57 -5.77 -2.65
C LYS A 40 6.90 -4.97 -1.54
N GLN A 41 7.61 -3.99 -0.97
CA GLN A 41 7.10 -3.15 0.11
C GLN A 41 5.88 -2.35 -0.35
N TYR A 42 5.97 -1.74 -1.54
CA TYR A 42 4.88 -1.00 -2.15
C TYR A 42 3.66 -1.90 -2.40
N GLY A 43 3.87 -3.10 -2.96
CA GLY A 43 2.81 -4.07 -3.18
C GLY A 43 2.09 -4.45 -1.87
N LEU A 44 2.85 -4.70 -0.81
CA LEU A 44 2.30 -5.02 0.52
C LEU A 44 1.51 -3.83 1.10
N GLN A 45 2.06 -2.62 1.01
CA GLN A 45 1.41 -1.40 1.49
C GLN A 45 0.08 -1.16 0.78
N VAL A 46 0.06 -1.20 -0.55
CA VAL A 46 -1.16 -1.02 -1.35
C VAL A 46 -2.18 -2.11 -1.05
N GLY A 47 -1.74 -3.36 -0.92
CA GLY A 47 -2.59 -4.48 -0.52
C GLY A 47 -3.25 -4.22 0.83
N PHE A 48 -2.47 -3.87 1.85
CA PHE A 48 -2.98 -3.56 3.18
C PHE A 48 -4.00 -2.42 3.15
N GLN A 49 -3.68 -1.30 2.49
CA GLN A 49 -4.58 -0.14 2.39
C GLN A 49 -5.91 -0.50 1.72
N ARG A 50 -5.90 -1.35 0.70
CA ARG A 50 -7.10 -1.85 0.03
C ARG A 50 -7.99 -2.65 0.98
N TYR A 51 -7.42 -3.60 1.72
CA TYR A 51 -8.18 -4.54 2.54
C TYR A 51 -8.51 -4.04 3.95
N LEU A 52 -7.83 -3.01 4.46
CA LEU A 52 -8.03 -2.48 5.81
C LEU A 52 -9.49 -2.11 6.08
N LEU A 53 -10.12 -1.35 5.18
CA LEU A 53 -11.52 -0.95 5.32
C LEU A 53 -12.46 -2.15 5.32
N LEU A 54 -12.15 -3.18 4.51
CA LEU A 54 -12.95 -4.41 4.47
C LEU A 54 -12.85 -5.20 5.77
N GLY A 55 -11.66 -5.26 6.37
CA GLY A 55 -11.45 -5.82 7.70
C GLY A 55 -12.26 -5.07 8.77
N GLN A 56 -12.20 -3.73 8.75
CA GLN A 56 -12.98 -2.91 9.67
C GLN A 56 -14.49 -3.10 9.51
N ILE A 57 -14.99 -3.16 8.28
CA ILE A 57 -16.40 -3.48 8.00
C ILE A 57 -16.75 -4.85 8.59
N THR A 58 -15.92 -5.86 8.36
CA THR A 58 -16.15 -7.22 8.88
C THR A 58 -16.27 -7.22 10.40
N GLY A 59 -15.32 -6.61 11.11
CA GLY A 59 -15.38 -6.52 12.58
C GLY A 59 -16.61 -5.75 13.09
N LEU A 60 -17.01 -4.67 12.41
CA LEU A 60 -18.24 -3.94 12.76
C LEU A 60 -19.50 -4.79 12.56
N LEU A 61 -19.55 -5.60 11.50
CA LEU A 61 -20.67 -6.52 11.27
C LEU A 61 -20.76 -7.59 12.35
N ASP A 62 -19.63 -8.12 12.81
CA ASP A 62 -19.60 -9.13 13.87
C ASP A 62 -20.11 -8.56 15.20
N VAL A 63 -19.66 -7.35 15.57
CA VAL A 63 -20.17 -6.64 16.75
C VAL A 63 -21.67 -6.37 16.61
N LEU A 64 -22.13 -5.94 15.42
CA LEU A 64 -23.54 -5.69 15.15
C LEU A 64 -24.40 -6.94 15.27
N GLU A 65 -23.92 -8.08 14.82
CA GLU A 65 -24.65 -9.35 14.92
C GLU A 65 -24.86 -9.76 16.38
N VAL A 66 -23.84 -9.56 17.23
CA VAL A 66 -23.94 -9.81 18.68
C VAL A 66 -24.95 -8.85 19.33
N LEU A 67 -24.94 -7.57 18.94
CA LEU A 67 -25.85 -6.55 19.47
C LEU A 67 -27.31 -6.70 18.98
N ASP A 68 -27.51 -7.23 17.77
CA ASP A 68 -28.84 -7.46 17.18
C ASP A 68 -29.60 -8.56 17.94
N GLY A 69 -28.86 -9.53 18.52
CA GLY A 69 -29.41 -10.58 19.38
C GLY A 69 -30.61 -11.28 18.75
N ASP A 70 -31.72 -11.36 19.47
CA ASP A 70 -32.95 -12.03 19.02
C ASP A 70 -33.78 -11.21 18.01
N LYS A 71 -33.52 -9.91 17.85
CA LYS A 71 -34.35 -9.05 16.98
C LYS A 71 -34.08 -9.30 15.49
N LYS A 72 -32.88 -9.81 15.15
CA LYS A 72 -32.44 -10.18 13.79
C LYS A 72 -32.76 -9.12 12.73
N VAL A 73 -32.72 -7.85 13.09
CA VAL A 73 -33.07 -6.73 12.20
C VAL A 73 -32.02 -6.57 11.09
N PHE A 74 -30.77 -6.86 11.41
CA PHE A 74 -29.62 -6.70 10.52
C PHE A 74 -29.20 -8.01 9.86
N ALA A 75 -29.61 -9.17 10.39
CA ALA A 75 -29.16 -10.51 9.96
C ALA A 75 -29.08 -10.70 8.44
N ARG A 76 -30.17 -10.46 7.70
CA ARG A 76 -30.19 -10.63 6.23
C ARG A 76 -29.26 -9.65 5.49
N LYS A 77 -29.10 -8.43 6.00
CA LYS A 77 -28.21 -7.42 5.41
C LYS A 77 -26.74 -7.77 5.67
N ILE A 78 -26.43 -8.23 6.89
CA ILE A 78 -25.10 -8.71 7.28
C ILE A 78 -24.70 -9.89 6.41
N GLU A 79 -25.58 -10.89 6.26
CA GLU A 79 -25.35 -12.07 5.42
C GLU A 79 -25.03 -11.70 3.97
N THR A 80 -25.78 -10.73 3.42
CA THR A 80 -25.53 -10.24 2.05
C THR A 80 -24.14 -9.61 1.91
N VAL A 81 -23.68 -8.85 2.93
CA VAL A 81 -22.35 -8.23 2.89
C VAL A 81 -21.25 -9.29 3.08
N ARG A 82 -21.44 -10.27 3.98
CA ARG A 82 -20.52 -11.40 4.14
C ARG A 82 -20.38 -12.25 2.88
N ALA A 83 -21.47 -12.49 2.16
CA ALA A 83 -21.43 -13.20 0.88
C ALA A 83 -20.59 -12.45 -0.17
N LEU A 84 -20.64 -11.11 -0.17
CA LEU A 84 -19.79 -10.31 -1.06
C LEU A 84 -18.32 -10.32 -0.63
N LEU A 85 -18.03 -10.33 0.67
CA LEU A 85 -16.69 -10.38 1.24
C LEU A 85 -16.00 -11.73 0.99
N SER A 86 -16.70 -12.84 1.22
CA SER A 86 -16.17 -14.20 1.00
C SER A 86 -15.90 -14.52 -0.47
N GLY A 87 -16.56 -13.82 -1.40
CA GLY A 87 -16.32 -13.96 -2.83
C GLY A 87 -15.13 -13.16 -3.37
N LEU A 88 -14.35 -12.51 -2.51
CA LEU A 88 -13.15 -11.78 -2.93
C LEU A 88 -11.97 -12.75 -3.10
N LYS A 89 -11.44 -12.81 -4.33
CA LYS A 89 -10.17 -13.49 -4.59
C LYS A 89 -9.02 -12.57 -4.17
N MET A 90 -8.02 -13.15 -3.50
CA MET A 90 -6.84 -12.44 -2.98
C MET A 90 -5.61 -12.61 -3.88
N ASP A 91 -5.83 -12.92 -5.16
CA ASP A 91 -4.76 -13.00 -6.14
C ASP A 91 -4.49 -11.63 -6.80
N ASN A 92 -3.36 -11.53 -7.51
CA ASN A 92 -2.94 -10.30 -8.20
C ASN A 92 -3.30 -10.32 -9.69
N GLU A 93 -4.24 -11.16 -10.12
CA GLU A 93 -4.65 -11.20 -11.53
C GLU A 93 -5.47 -9.95 -11.89
N ALA A 94 -5.27 -9.41 -13.10
CA ALA A 94 -5.97 -8.20 -13.56
C ALA A 94 -7.50 -8.34 -13.51
N ALA A 95 -8.02 -9.54 -13.82
CA ALA A 95 -9.44 -9.84 -13.73
C ALA A 95 -9.96 -9.77 -12.28
N SER A 96 -9.21 -10.32 -11.32
CA SER A 96 -9.56 -10.28 -9.90
C SER A 96 -9.52 -8.87 -9.32
N VAL A 97 -8.59 -8.02 -9.79
CA VAL A 97 -8.54 -6.59 -9.40
C VAL A 97 -9.79 -5.85 -9.88
N ALA A 98 -10.20 -6.05 -11.13
CA ALA A 98 -11.43 -5.44 -11.64
C ALA A 98 -12.68 -5.92 -10.88
N ASP A 99 -12.74 -7.21 -10.54
CA ASP A 99 -13.81 -7.77 -9.73
C ASP A 99 -13.81 -7.20 -8.31
N TYR A 100 -12.63 -7.03 -7.71
CA TYR A 100 -12.46 -6.41 -6.40
C TYR A 100 -13.05 -4.99 -6.38
N GLU A 101 -12.68 -4.11 -7.31
CA GLU A 101 -13.16 -2.72 -7.34
C GLU A 101 -14.70 -2.63 -7.44
N ASN A 102 -15.28 -3.47 -8.31
CA ASN A 102 -16.72 -3.58 -8.47
C ASN A 102 -17.42 -4.12 -7.20
N ARG A 103 -16.82 -5.08 -6.51
CA ARG A 103 -17.35 -5.66 -5.26
C ARG A 103 -17.24 -4.69 -4.09
N VAL A 104 -16.12 -4.00 -3.93
CA VAL A 104 -15.90 -3.00 -2.86
C VAL A 104 -16.94 -1.91 -2.93
N THR A 105 -17.22 -1.39 -4.14
CA THR A 105 -18.25 -0.35 -4.31
C THR A 105 -19.62 -0.85 -3.84
N ARG A 106 -19.97 -2.09 -4.17
CA ARG A 106 -21.22 -2.73 -3.71
C ARG A 106 -21.23 -2.95 -2.19
N ILE A 107 -20.12 -3.39 -1.61
CA ILE A 107 -19.96 -3.58 -0.16
C ILE A 107 -20.17 -2.26 0.56
N LYS A 108 -19.48 -1.18 0.15
CA LYS A 108 -19.62 0.17 0.73
C LYS A 108 -21.08 0.64 0.71
N ASN A 109 -21.77 0.48 -0.42
CA ASN A 109 -23.17 0.90 -0.55
C ASN A 109 -24.13 0.10 0.34
N LYS A 110 -23.94 -1.22 0.44
CA LYS A 110 -24.76 -2.05 1.34
C LYS A 110 -24.45 -1.74 2.81
N PHE A 111 -23.18 -1.51 3.14
CA PHE A 111 -22.77 -1.14 4.49
C PHE A 111 -23.30 0.24 4.91
N ARG A 112 -23.29 1.24 4.01
CA ARG A 112 -23.97 2.54 4.23
C ARG A 112 -25.44 2.36 4.67
N THR A 113 -26.15 1.41 4.08
CA THR A 113 -27.55 1.12 4.44
C THR A 113 -27.67 0.56 5.86
N ILE A 114 -26.72 -0.27 6.29
CA ILE A 114 -26.67 -0.81 7.66
C ILE A 114 -26.41 0.32 8.65
N LEU A 115 -25.44 1.20 8.36
CA LEU A 115 -25.12 2.36 9.20
C LEU A 115 -26.33 3.30 9.38
N LEU A 116 -27.06 3.61 8.30
CA LEU A 116 -28.27 4.43 8.36
C LEU A 116 -29.36 3.81 9.25
N LEU A 117 -29.53 2.49 9.16
CA LEU A 117 -30.52 1.79 9.97
C LEU A 117 -30.11 1.74 11.46
N LEU A 118 -28.81 1.58 11.72
CA LEU A 118 -28.23 1.65 13.07
C LEU A 118 -28.37 3.04 13.68
N GLN A 119 -28.09 4.11 12.93
CA GLN A 119 -28.29 5.49 13.38
C GLN A 119 -29.75 5.75 13.77
N LYS A 120 -30.70 5.26 12.96
CA LYS A 120 -32.13 5.36 13.28
C LYS A 120 -32.51 4.63 14.57
N GLN A 121 -31.89 3.47 14.84
CA GLN A 121 -32.10 2.71 16.08
C GLN A 121 -31.52 3.42 17.31
N LEU A 122 -30.36 4.05 17.15
CA LEU A 122 -29.63 4.71 18.24
C LEU A 122 -30.25 6.06 18.64
N LYS A 123 -31.17 6.61 17.82
CA LYS A 123 -31.81 7.93 18.03
C LYS A 123 -30.80 9.05 18.31
N THR A 124 -29.58 8.94 17.79
CA THR A 124 -28.53 9.92 17.99
C THR A 124 -28.86 11.24 17.29
N GLY A 125 -28.50 12.35 17.93
CA GLY A 125 -28.62 13.69 17.36
C GLY A 125 -27.67 13.91 16.17
N PRO A 126 -27.76 15.06 15.47
CA PRO A 126 -27.00 15.33 14.25
C PRO A 126 -25.47 15.36 14.45
N GLU A 127 -24.99 15.66 15.67
CA GLU A 127 -23.57 15.75 16.03
C GLU A 127 -22.85 14.37 16.00
N ASP A 128 -23.55 13.27 16.31
CA ASP A 128 -22.99 11.90 16.33
C ASP A 128 -23.52 11.07 15.14
N THR A 129 -23.30 11.58 13.93
CA THR A 129 -23.75 10.90 12.71
C THR A 129 -22.81 9.74 12.33
N LEU A 130 -23.30 8.52 12.53
CA LEU A 130 -22.61 7.28 12.13
C LEU A 130 -22.61 7.13 10.59
N SER A 131 -21.63 7.75 9.92
CA SER A 131 -21.51 7.75 8.46
C SER A 131 -20.38 6.86 7.96
N LEU A 132 -20.45 6.41 6.69
CA LEU A 132 -19.33 5.71 6.07
C LEU A 132 -18.06 6.57 6.08
N THR A 133 -18.19 7.88 5.89
CA THR A 133 -17.06 8.82 5.92
C THR A 133 -16.33 8.80 7.27
N ALA A 134 -17.07 8.67 8.38
CA ALA A 134 -16.46 8.56 9.70
C ALA A 134 -15.66 7.25 9.84
N VAL A 135 -16.20 6.13 9.34
CA VAL A 135 -15.51 4.83 9.31
C VAL A 135 -14.24 4.90 8.46
N GLU A 136 -14.35 5.48 7.25
CA GLU A 136 -13.21 5.64 6.32
C GLU A 136 -12.13 6.56 6.89
N ARG A 137 -12.47 7.61 7.65
CA ARG A 137 -11.47 8.46 8.33
C ARG A 137 -10.61 7.69 9.32
N VAL A 138 -11.21 6.78 10.09
CA VAL A 138 -10.46 5.92 11.01
C VAL A 138 -9.54 4.99 10.23
N SER A 139 -10.06 4.36 9.15
CA SER A 139 -9.21 3.52 8.28
C SER A 139 -8.04 4.31 7.68
N LEU A 140 -8.29 5.54 7.22
CA LEU A 140 -7.26 6.40 6.63
C LEU A 140 -6.20 6.81 7.64
N SER A 141 -6.57 7.12 8.88
CA SER A 141 -5.61 7.44 9.94
C SER A 141 -4.67 6.26 10.19
N ILE A 142 -5.21 5.05 10.29
CA ILE A 142 -4.42 3.82 10.49
C ILE A 142 -3.53 3.53 9.27
N ALA A 143 -4.06 3.74 8.06
CA ALA A 143 -3.33 3.50 6.82
C ALA A 143 -2.17 4.49 6.57
N GLN A 144 -2.32 5.75 7.01
CA GLN A 144 -1.31 6.80 6.84
C GLN A 144 -0.12 6.64 7.79
N GLU A 145 -0.31 5.95 8.92
CA GLU A 145 0.77 5.69 9.89
C GLU A 145 1.72 4.57 9.44
N ILE A 146 1.31 3.74 8.47
CA ILE A 146 2.14 2.65 7.96
C ILE A 146 3.04 3.19 6.84
N ARG A 147 4.21 3.70 7.23
CA ARG A 147 5.33 3.91 6.31
C ARG A 147 6.11 2.60 6.22
N GLY A 148 6.43 2.16 5.00
CA GLY A 148 7.35 1.04 4.80
C GLY A 148 8.67 1.38 5.46
N HIS A 149 9.08 0.59 6.46
CA HIS A 149 10.40 0.70 7.06
C HIS A 149 11.39 0.03 6.09
N VAL A 150 12.22 0.84 5.43
CA VAL A 150 13.45 0.33 4.81
C VAL A 150 14.42 0.18 5.96
N GLU A 151 14.91 -1.03 6.22
CA GLU A 151 16.15 -1.17 6.99
C GLU A 151 17.19 -0.37 6.20
N GLU A 152 17.62 0.77 6.75
CA GLU A 152 18.88 1.36 6.34
C GLU A 152 19.91 0.27 6.58
N ASP A 153 20.44 -0.30 5.49
CA ASP A 153 21.57 -1.20 5.57
C ASP A 153 22.64 -0.44 6.35
N ASN A 154 23.05 -0.98 7.50
CA ASN A 154 24.10 -0.37 8.30
C ASN A 154 25.41 -0.47 7.52
N GLY A 155 25.65 0.49 6.63
CA GLY A 155 26.79 0.49 5.72
C GLY A 155 26.73 1.65 4.73
N GLU A 156 27.11 2.82 5.24
CA GLU A 156 27.42 4.07 4.51
C GLU A 156 26.23 4.90 3.99
N PRO A 157 26.26 6.24 4.19
CA PRO A 157 25.21 7.12 3.71
C PRO A 157 25.26 7.12 2.18
N THR A 158 24.22 6.59 1.55
CA THR A 158 24.01 6.73 0.11
C THR A 158 23.79 8.22 -0.17
N GLU A 159 24.87 8.94 -0.48
CA GLU A 159 24.78 10.29 -1.02
C GLU A 159 23.81 10.24 -2.20
N SER A 160 22.78 11.08 -2.14
CA SER A 160 21.82 11.13 -3.22
C SER A 160 22.53 11.57 -4.50
N LEU A 161 22.09 11.11 -5.67
CA LEU A 161 22.61 11.58 -6.96
C LEU A 161 22.55 13.12 -7.11
N GLN A 162 21.77 13.82 -6.28
CA GLN A 162 21.75 15.28 -6.21
C GLN A 162 22.94 15.87 -5.45
N ASP A 163 23.48 15.16 -4.46
CA ASP A 163 24.62 15.62 -3.66
C ASP A 163 25.94 15.51 -4.45
N GLN A 164 26.08 14.52 -5.33
CA GLN A 164 27.27 14.36 -6.18
C GLN A 164 27.38 15.43 -7.28
N VAL A 165 26.27 16.01 -7.75
CA VAL A 165 26.28 17.06 -8.79
C VAL A 165 26.67 18.43 -8.21
N GLN A 166 26.53 18.64 -6.90
CA GLN A 166 26.93 19.91 -6.25
C GLN A 166 28.41 20.00 -5.90
N ASN A 167 29.17 18.90 -5.96
CA ASN A 167 30.58 18.85 -5.58
C ASN A 167 31.55 18.77 -6.77
N TRP A 168 31.11 19.13 -7.98
CA TRP A 168 31.95 19.29 -9.18
C TRP A 168 32.04 20.76 -9.59
#